data_AF-A0AAP0QHI5-F1
#
_entry.id   AF-A0AAP0QHI5-F1
#
_cell.length_a   1.000
_cell.length_b   1.000
_cell.length_c   1.000
_cell.angle_alpha   90.00
_cell.angle_beta   90.00
_cell.angle_gamma   90.00
#
_symmetry.space_group_name_H-M   'P 1'
#
loop_
_entity.id
_entity.type
_entity.pdbx_description
1 polymer ?
#
loop_
_entity_poly.entity_id
_entity_poly.type
_entity_poly.pdbx_seq_one_letter_code
_entity_poly.pdbx_strand_id
1 'polypeptide(L)'
;MHMYDDRFGLEIFNLGWSKEKWKRIPGPFNEPLERPFNPQTFRWKNVVSVNGQFLYWNVESSRYIVGMNVSDEKWRRINLLDGGEHMYDLLEMGGKLALFYPVSNTQIDVWILEELEEHNWIKRHSMMADSISYTMDSSRRCTHPPNFTKLFALTALEDGQVIMFKHKISKHAYYLYDMKRGKLKRSNVRKIRKGSRFVHYRSSLICWRNGIEKELPADKSRGCSALPEYSVVCPFC
;
A
#
# COMPACT_ATOMS: atom_id res chain seq x y z
N MET A 1 6.99 14.80 13.75
CA MET A 1 8.07 14.00 13.13
C MET A 1 8.37 12.87 14.09
N HIS A 2 8.13 11.63 13.69
CA HIS A 2 8.19 10.44 14.55
C HIS A 2 9.26 9.50 14.03
N MET A 3 10.05 8.95 14.94
CA MET A 3 11.08 7.97 14.64
C MET A 3 10.77 6.70 15.41
N TYR A 4 10.53 5.62 14.68
CA TYR A 4 10.46 4.28 15.24
C TYR A 4 11.84 3.63 15.10
N ASP A 5 12.40 3.19 16.24
CA ASP A 5 13.73 2.56 16.33
C ASP A 5 13.56 1.15 16.92
N ASP A 6 13.65 0.15 16.04
CA ASP A 6 13.93 -1.22 16.42
C ASP A 6 15.40 -1.51 16.11
N ARG A 7 16.01 -2.49 16.81
CA ARG A 7 17.47 -2.77 16.84
C ARG A 7 18.15 -2.91 15.46
N PHE A 8 17.39 -2.97 14.36
CA PHE A 8 17.86 -3.17 12.99
C PHE A 8 17.23 -2.22 11.94
N GLY A 9 16.52 -1.15 12.33
CA GLY A 9 15.97 -0.19 11.36
C GLY A 9 15.28 1.04 11.97
N LEU A 10 15.29 2.14 11.20
CA LEU A 10 14.60 3.39 11.52
C LEU A 10 13.49 3.65 10.50
N GLU A 11 12.27 3.90 10.97
CA GLU A 11 11.20 4.48 10.14
C GLU A 11 10.91 5.91 10.61
N ILE A 12 10.89 6.86 9.66
CA ILE A 12 10.68 8.28 9.93
C ILE A 12 9.38 8.73 9.27
N PHE A 13 8.46 9.25 10.07
CA PHE A 13 7.18 9.80 9.61
C PHE A 13 7.12 11.30 9.87
N ASN A 14 6.79 12.09 8.86
CA ASN A 14 6.51 13.51 9.04
C ASN A 14 4.99 13.75 9.09
N LEU A 15 4.44 13.76 10.30
CA LEU A 15 2.99 13.86 10.56
C LEU A 15 2.50 15.32 10.69
N GLY A 16 3.20 16.28 10.07
CA GLY A 16 2.68 17.65 9.92
C GLY A 16 2.50 18.47 11.19
N TRP A 17 3.02 18.04 12.35
CA TRP A 17 2.84 18.75 13.63
C TRP A 17 3.64 20.07 13.70
N SER A 18 3.06 21.10 14.34
CA SER A 18 3.60 22.46 14.44
C SER A 18 4.71 22.67 15.49
N LYS A 19 5.06 21.64 16.25
CA LYS A 19 6.12 21.71 17.27
C LYS A 19 7.33 20.94 16.75
N GLU A 20 8.42 21.66 16.48
CA GLU A 20 9.68 21.16 15.88
C GLU A 20 10.49 20.20 16.79
N LYS A 21 9.83 19.43 17.65
CA LYS A 21 10.51 18.51 18.57
C LYS A 21 10.34 17.07 18.08
N TRP A 22 11.48 16.43 17.85
CA TRP A 22 11.54 14.99 17.63
C TRP A 22 11.12 14.26 18.90
N LYS A 23 10.30 13.22 18.73
CA LYS A 23 9.95 12.30 19.82
C LYS A 23 10.13 10.87 19.33
N ARG A 24 10.72 10.04 20.20
CA ARG A 24 10.77 8.59 20.03
C ARG A 24 9.46 8.00 20.52
N ILE A 25 8.81 7.19 19.69
CA ILE A 25 7.67 6.37 20.11
C ILE A 25 8.21 4.96 20.44
N PRO A 26 7.90 4.38 21.61
CA PRO A 26 8.20 2.98 21.90
C PRO A 26 7.61 2.06 20.84
N GLY A 27 8.17 0.88 20.63
CA GLY A 27 7.63 -0.07 19.67
C GLY A 27 6.38 -0.82 20.13
N PRO A 28 5.76 -1.58 19.22
CA PRO A 28 4.63 -2.46 19.56
C PRO A 28 5.01 -3.70 20.38
N PHE A 29 6.30 -3.89 20.68
CA PHE A 29 6.84 -5.05 21.40
C PHE A 29 7.71 -4.57 22.57
N ASN A 30 7.38 -5.00 23.78
CA ASN A 30 8.18 -4.70 24.96
C ASN A 30 9.38 -5.64 25.04
N GLU A 31 9.15 -6.93 24.83
CA GLU A 31 10.17 -7.96 24.92
C GLU A 31 10.54 -8.55 23.54
N PRO A 32 11.80 -8.98 23.33
CA PRO A 32 12.20 -9.64 22.09
C PRO A 32 11.43 -10.94 21.80
N LEU A 33 10.96 -11.65 22.82
CA LEU A 33 10.16 -12.88 22.66
C LEU A 33 8.74 -12.62 22.13
N GLU A 34 8.23 -11.40 22.21
CA GLU A 34 6.93 -11.05 21.64
C GLU A 34 6.97 -10.87 20.12
N ARG A 35 8.18 -10.75 19.54
CA ARG A 35 8.37 -10.49 18.12
C ARG A 35 8.03 -11.75 17.32
N PRO A 36 7.08 -11.68 16.37
CA PRO A 36 6.69 -12.84 15.57
C PRO A 36 7.66 -13.13 14.41
N PHE A 37 8.78 -12.40 14.32
CA PHE A 37 9.72 -12.43 13.21
C PHE A 37 11.17 -12.54 13.68
N ASN A 38 12.03 -13.07 12.81
CA ASN A 38 13.47 -13.10 13.07
C ASN A 38 14.07 -11.70 12.87
N PRO A 39 14.64 -11.07 13.91
CA PRO A 39 15.16 -9.70 13.82
C PRO A 39 16.33 -9.53 12.86
N GLN A 40 17.05 -10.60 12.51
CA GLN A 40 18.18 -10.55 11.58
C GLN A 40 17.70 -10.38 10.13
N THR A 41 16.60 -11.05 9.77
CA THR A 41 16.09 -11.12 8.39
C THR A 41 14.91 -10.20 8.16
N PHE A 42 14.15 -9.89 9.21
CA PHE A 42 12.99 -9.02 9.10
C PHE A 42 13.41 -7.60 8.74
N ARG A 43 12.59 -6.98 7.90
CA ARG A 43 12.71 -5.58 7.51
C ARG A 43 11.32 -4.99 7.55
N TRP A 44 11.16 -3.95 8.36
CA TRP A 44 9.99 -3.10 8.31
C TRP A 44 9.84 -2.57 6.89
N LYS A 45 8.70 -2.87 6.27
CA LYS A 45 8.43 -2.57 4.87
C LYS A 45 6.92 -2.39 4.69
N ASN A 46 6.58 -1.59 3.68
CA ASN A 46 5.21 -1.47 3.16
C ASN A 46 4.17 -1.02 4.20
N VAL A 47 4.52 -0.03 5.05
CA VAL A 47 3.52 0.65 5.89
C VAL A 47 2.34 1.11 5.04
N VAL A 48 1.14 0.81 5.51
CA VAL A 48 -0.11 1.26 4.89
C VAL A 48 -0.68 2.33 5.78
N SER A 49 -0.82 3.55 5.26
CA SER A 49 -1.55 4.59 5.95
C SER A 49 -2.98 4.68 5.41
N VAL A 50 -3.94 4.75 6.32
CA VAL A 50 -5.37 4.86 6.03
C VAL A 50 -5.82 6.24 6.53
N ASN A 51 -6.27 7.07 5.58
CA ASN A 51 -6.70 8.45 5.82
C ASN A 51 -5.66 9.34 6.55
N GLY A 52 -4.39 8.96 6.57
CA GLY A 52 -3.35 9.67 7.33
C GLY A 52 -3.45 9.53 8.85
N GLN A 53 -4.50 8.89 9.36
CA GLN A 53 -4.76 8.74 10.80
C GLN A 53 -4.21 7.42 11.34
N PHE A 54 -4.31 6.34 10.58
CA PHE A 54 -3.87 5.03 11.01
C PHE A 54 -2.74 4.52 10.15
N LEU A 55 -1.70 3.99 10.78
CA LEU A 55 -0.60 3.30 10.13
C LEU A 55 -0.68 1.81 10.44
N TYR A 56 -0.48 0.95 9.45
CA TYR A 56 -0.51 -0.50 9.61
C TYR A 56 0.72 -1.16 9.01
N TRP A 57 1.23 -2.18 9.69
CA TRP A 57 2.40 -2.95 9.28
C TRP A 57 2.13 -4.44 9.31
N ASN A 58 2.57 -5.12 8.25
CA ASN A 58 2.75 -6.56 8.26
C ASN A 58 4.06 -6.88 9.02
N VAL A 59 3.92 -7.57 10.14
CA VAL A 59 5.04 -7.99 11.01
C VAL A 59 5.42 -9.45 10.79
N GLU A 60 5.14 -10.03 9.61
CA GLU A 60 5.39 -11.44 9.29
C GLU A 60 4.78 -12.43 10.31
N SER A 61 3.76 -12.00 11.06
CA SER A 61 2.95 -12.86 11.93
C SER A 61 1.83 -13.53 11.13
N SER A 62 1.52 -14.77 11.46
CA SER A 62 0.34 -15.49 10.94
C SER A 62 -0.94 -15.18 11.72
N ARG A 63 -0.84 -14.48 12.85
CA ARG A 63 -1.97 -14.26 13.76
C ARG A 63 -2.46 -12.83 13.81
N TYR A 64 -1.60 -11.86 13.52
CA TYR A 64 -1.96 -10.45 13.65
C TYR A 64 -1.09 -9.54 12.79
N ILE A 65 -1.58 -8.33 12.55
CA ILE A 65 -0.78 -7.18 12.11
C ILE A 65 -0.68 -6.18 13.26
N VAL A 66 0.20 -5.20 13.12
CA VAL A 66 0.25 -4.08 14.08
C VAL A 66 -0.27 -2.83 13.40
N GLY A 67 -1.09 -2.08 14.15
CA GLY A 67 -1.57 -0.76 13.77
C GLY A 67 -1.16 0.28 14.80
N MET A 68 -1.09 1.54 14.38
CA MET A 68 -0.91 2.68 15.28
C MET A 68 -1.85 3.79 14.84
N ASN A 69 -2.61 4.34 15.79
CA ASN A 69 -3.30 5.60 15.57
C ASN A 69 -2.30 6.74 15.80
N VAL A 70 -2.14 7.59 14.81
CA VAL A 70 -1.22 8.72 14.83
C VAL A 70 -1.60 9.74 15.91
N SER A 71 -2.89 9.90 16.21
CA SER A 71 -3.35 10.92 17.16
C SER A 71 -3.02 10.59 18.61
N ASP A 72 -3.10 9.32 18.98
CA ASP A 72 -2.85 8.85 20.35
C ASP A 72 -1.47 8.17 20.51
N GLU A 73 -0.75 7.93 19.41
CA GLU A 73 0.54 7.25 19.36
C GLU A 73 0.52 5.86 20.02
N LYS A 74 -0.65 5.20 20.07
CA LYS A 74 -0.83 3.88 20.68
C LYS A 74 -0.81 2.77 19.64
N TRP A 75 0.00 1.75 19.93
CA TRP A 75 0.04 0.52 19.15
C TRP A 75 -1.13 -0.40 19.49
N ARG A 76 -1.64 -1.07 18.48
CA ARG A 76 -2.71 -2.06 18.57
C ARG A 76 -2.31 -3.30 17.78
N ARG A 77 -2.60 -4.48 18.32
CA ARG A 77 -2.51 -5.74 17.57
C ARG A 77 -3.88 -6.00 16.97
N ILE A 78 -3.91 -6.24 15.67
CA ILE A 78 -5.14 -6.50 14.94
C ILE A 78 -5.07 -7.94 14.48
N ASN A 79 -5.97 -8.77 15.01
CA ASN A 79 -6.00 -10.18 14.67
C ASN A 79 -6.29 -10.35 13.18
N LEU A 80 -5.61 -11.32 12.57
CA LEU A 80 -5.87 -11.76 11.21
C LEU A 80 -6.98 -12.81 11.22
N LEU A 81 -7.41 -13.20 10.01
CA LEU A 81 -8.29 -14.33 9.78
C LEU A 81 -7.62 -15.63 10.29
N ASP A 82 -8.41 -16.51 10.91
CA ASP A 82 -7.93 -17.80 11.40
C ASP A 82 -7.38 -18.67 10.26
N GLY A 83 -6.23 -19.31 10.49
CA GLY A 83 -5.64 -20.28 9.55
C GLY A 83 -4.83 -19.68 8.40
N GLY A 84 -4.50 -18.38 8.46
CA GLY A 84 -3.73 -17.70 7.42
C GLY A 84 -2.24 -18.06 7.40
N GLU A 85 -1.71 -18.44 6.23
CA GLU A 85 -0.26 -18.40 5.98
C GLU A 85 0.25 -16.95 5.93
N HIS A 86 1.56 -16.75 6.09
CA HIS A 86 2.24 -15.43 6.07
C HIS A 86 2.22 -14.70 4.71
N MET A 87 1.41 -15.16 3.75
CA MET A 87 1.40 -14.63 2.39
C MET A 87 0.15 -13.80 2.14
N TYR A 88 0.15 -12.57 2.66
CA TYR A 88 -0.87 -11.57 2.36
C TYR A 88 -0.23 -10.21 2.08
N ASP A 89 -0.94 -9.37 1.34
CA ASP A 89 -0.60 -7.97 1.14
C ASP A 89 -1.61 -7.08 1.83
N LEU A 90 -1.13 -6.03 2.51
CA LEU A 90 -1.96 -4.96 3.05
C LEU A 90 -2.01 -3.80 2.05
N LEU A 91 -3.17 -3.18 1.88
CA LEU A 91 -3.37 -1.98 1.08
C LEU A 91 -4.42 -1.07 1.72
N GLU A 92 -4.34 0.22 1.42
CA GLU A 92 -5.46 1.13 1.62
C GLU A 92 -6.41 0.98 0.43
N MET A 93 -7.71 0.89 0.71
CA MET A 93 -8.76 0.72 -0.28
C MET A 93 -10.03 1.44 0.16
N GLY A 94 -10.34 2.58 -0.45
CA GLY A 94 -11.57 3.33 -0.19
C GLY A 94 -11.65 3.89 1.23
N GLY A 95 -10.51 4.34 1.78
CA GLY A 95 -10.40 4.87 3.13
C GLY A 95 -10.42 3.80 4.22
N LYS A 96 -10.27 2.53 3.87
CA LYS A 96 -10.21 1.38 4.78
C LYS A 96 -8.97 0.53 4.56
N LEU A 97 -8.62 -0.26 5.56
CA LEU A 97 -7.55 -1.26 5.43
C LEU A 97 -8.09 -2.50 4.70
N ALA A 98 -7.39 -2.91 3.65
CA ALA A 98 -7.68 -4.11 2.88
C ALA A 98 -6.55 -5.15 3.04
N LEU A 99 -6.96 -6.40 3.11
CA LEU A 99 -6.12 -7.59 3.13
C LEU A 99 -6.34 -8.37 1.84
N PHE A 100 -5.28 -8.53 1.05
CA PHE A 100 -5.26 -9.37 -0.15
C PHE A 100 -4.66 -10.72 0.20
N TYR A 101 -5.48 -11.75 0.14
CA TYR A 101 -5.16 -13.09 0.60
C TYR A 101 -5.17 -14.09 -0.59
N PRO A 102 -4.01 -14.44 -1.16
CA PRO A 102 -3.90 -15.50 -2.16
C PRO A 102 -4.22 -16.88 -1.55
N VAL A 103 -5.48 -17.29 -1.65
CA VAL A 103 -5.97 -18.60 -1.16
C VAL A 103 -5.32 -19.76 -1.92
N SER A 104 -5.11 -19.60 -3.23
CA SER A 104 -4.54 -20.64 -4.08
C SER A 104 -3.84 -20.03 -5.31
N ASN A 105 -3.34 -20.89 -6.21
CA ASN A 105 -2.81 -20.44 -7.51
C ASN A 105 -3.88 -19.84 -8.44
N THR A 106 -5.17 -20.03 -8.12
CA THR A 106 -6.31 -19.58 -8.93
C THR A 106 -7.27 -18.66 -8.18
N GLN A 107 -7.03 -18.40 -6.88
CA GLN A 107 -7.93 -17.57 -6.06
C GLN A 107 -7.18 -16.54 -5.21
N ILE A 108 -7.67 -15.30 -5.23
CA ILE A 108 -7.31 -14.23 -4.29
C ILE A 108 -8.59 -13.70 -3.67
N ASP A 109 -8.65 -13.72 -2.34
CA ASP A 109 -9.71 -13.07 -1.59
C ASP A 109 -9.28 -11.67 -1.16
N VAL A 110 -10.23 -10.73 -1.19
CA VAL A 110 -10.05 -9.37 -0.69
C VAL A 110 -10.94 -9.20 0.53
N TRP A 111 -10.33 -8.89 1.66
CA TRP A 111 -11.00 -8.64 2.92
C TRP A 111 -10.82 -7.20 3.34
N ILE A 112 -11.84 -6.61 3.96
CA ILE A 112 -11.84 -5.24 4.44
C ILE A 112 -12.02 -5.25 5.95
N LEU A 113 -11.19 -4.49 6.65
CA LEU A 113 -11.36 -4.23 8.06
C LEU A 113 -12.42 -3.14 8.22
N GLU A 114 -13.62 -3.51 8.64
CA GLU A 114 -14.74 -2.58 8.84
C GLU A 114 -14.67 -1.90 10.19
N GLU A 115 -14.41 -2.68 11.25
CA GLU A 115 -14.42 -2.21 12.62
C GLU A 115 -13.10 -2.58 13.30
N LEU A 116 -12.36 -1.56 13.75
CA LEU A 116 -11.01 -1.71 14.27
C LEU A 116 -10.98 -2.36 15.66
N GLU A 117 -11.97 -2.09 16.51
CA GLU A 117 -11.97 -2.57 17.90
C GLU A 117 -12.35 -4.05 17.99
N GLU A 118 -13.27 -4.47 17.13
CA GLU A 118 -13.77 -5.84 17.00
C GLU A 118 -12.85 -6.70 16.12
N HIS A 119 -11.88 -6.09 15.44
CA HIS A 119 -11.02 -6.74 14.44
C HIS A 119 -11.83 -7.48 13.36
N ASN A 120 -12.95 -6.89 12.96
CA ASN A 120 -13.93 -7.52 12.11
C ASN A 120 -13.53 -7.42 10.62
N TRP A 121 -13.01 -8.52 10.09
CA TRP A 121 -12.65 -8.64 8.67
C TRP A 121 -13.84 -9.17 7.86
N ILE A 122 -14.31 -8.39 6.90
CA ILE A 122 -15.39 -8.79 6.00
C ILE A 122 -14.83 -9.12 4.62
N LYS A 123 -15.14 -10.31 4.12
CA LYS A 123 -14.79 -10.70 2.75
C LYS A 123 -15.58 -9.83 1.77
N ARG A 124 -14.88 -8.97 1.05
CA ARG A 124 -15.48 -8.03 0.10
C ARG A 124 -15.56 -8.61 -1.31
N HIS A 125 -14.56 -9.37 -1.71
CA HIS A 125 -14.44 -9.87 -3.08
C HIS A 125 -13.64 -11.16 -3.17
N SER A 126 -13.89 -11.94 -4.23
CA SER A 126 -13.14 -13.15 -4.56
C SER A 126 -12.76 -13.11 -6.03
N MET A 127 -11.47 -13.04 -6.32
CA MET A 127 -10.93 -13.10 -7.67
C MET A 127 -10.61 -14.55 -8.00
N MET A 128 -11.38 -15.15 -8.92
CA MET A 128 -11.22 -16.54 -9.37
C MET A 128 -10.69 -16.59 -10.80
N ALA A 129 -9.63 -17.34 -11.04
CA ALA A 129 -8.96 -17.42 -12.35
C ALA A 129 -9.87 -17.89 -13.49
N ASP A 130 -10.83 -18.76 -13.20
CA ASP A 130 -11.83 -19.29 -14.15
C ASP A 130 -12.94 -18.28 -14.49
N SER A 131 -13.17 -17.31 -13.61
CA SER A 131 -14.29 -16.36 -13.67
C SER A 131 -13.85 -14.98 -14.15
N ILE A 132 -12.55 -14.75 -14.37
CA ILE A 132 -12.03 -13.47 -14.83
C ILE A 132 -11.86 -13.43 -16.35
N SER A 133 -12.18 -12.28 -16.93
CA SER A 133 -11.75 -11.97 -18.30
C SER A 133 -10.28 -11.55 -18.28
N TYR A 134 -9.40 -12.39 -18.84
CA TYR A 134 -7.97 -12.08 -18.92
C TYR A 134 -7.59 -11.52 -20.30
N THR A 135 -6.89 -10.38 -20.31
CA THR A 135 -6.41 -9.74 -21.53
C THR A 135 -4.93 -9.36 -21.40
N MET A 136 -4.19 -9.47 -22.51
CA MET A 136 -2.76 -9.17 -22.57
C MET A 136 -2.46 -8.26 -23.76
N ASP A 137 -1.66 -7.19 -23.55
CA ASP A 137 -1.19 -6.32 -24.63
C ASP A 137 -0.11 -7.03 -25.49
N SER A 138 -0.55 -7.90 -26.41
CA SER A 138 0.11 -8.41 -27.63
C SER A 138 1.35 -9.36 -27.56
N SER A 139 1.48 -10.13 -28.65
CA SER A 139 2.49 -11.10 -29.16
C SER A 139 2.73 -12.46 -28.49
N ARG A 140 2.31 -12.72 -27.24
CA ARG A 140 2.46 -14.05 -26.62
C ARG A 140 1.10 -14.74 -26.42
N ARG A 141 0.98 -15.99 -26.89
CA ARG A 141 -0.18 -16.88 -26.69
C ARG A 141 -0.21 -17.44 -25.26
N CYS A 142 -0.34 -16.59 -24.26
CA CYS A 142 -0.68 -17.05 -22.91
C CYS A 142 -2.14 -16.68 -22.68
N THR A 143 -3.02 -17.66 -22.82
CA THR A 143 -4.48 -17.54 -22.69
C THR A 143 -4.93 -17.61 -21.24
N HIS A 144 -4.04 -17.97 -20.32
CA HIS A 144 -4.36 -18.16 -18.91
C HIS A 144 -3.84 -17.02 -18.04
N PRO A 145 -4.59 -16.65 -16.99
CA PRO A 145 -4.12 -15.72 -15.99
C PRO A 145 -2.87 -16.25 -15.26
N PRO A 146 -2.07 -15.36 -14.63
CA PRO A 146 -0.90 -15.78 -13.87
C PRO A 146 -1.29 -16.63 -12.65
N ASN A 147 -0.32 -17.36 -12.10
CA ASN A 147 -0.48 -17.96 -10.78
C ASN A 147 -0.64 -16.86 -9.73
N PHE A 148 -1.78 -16.85 -9.05
CA PHE A 148 -2.17 -15.80 -8.11
C PHE A 148 -1.29 -15.74 -6.86
N THR A 149 -0.74 -16.87 -6.38
CA THR A 149 0.26 -16.87 -5.29
C THR A 149 1.56 -16.13 -5.65
N LYS A 150 1.81 -15.92 -6.95
CA LYS A 150 2.97 -15.18 -7.48
C LYS A 150 2.67 -13.71 -7.74
N LEU A 151 1.47 -13.24 -7.45
CA LEU A 151 1.12 -11.82 -7.48
C LEU A 151 1.36 -11.21 -6.09
N PHE A 152 1.68 -9.92 -6.09
CA PHE A 152 1.58 -9.09 -4.89
C PHE A 152 0.84 -7.80 -5.22
N ALA A 153 -0.06 -7.39 -4.33
CA ALA A 153 -0.88 -6.21 -4.49
C ALA A 153 -0.04 -4.95 -4.21
N LEU A 154 0.00 -4.02 -5.17
CA LEU A 154 0.82 -2.82 -5.08
C LEU A 154 0.06 -1.62 -4.54
N THR A 155 -1.13 -1.39 -5.09
CA THR A 155 -2.01 -0.27 -4.73
C THR A 155 -3.42 -0.58 -5.21
N ALA A 156 -4.39 0.05 -4.55
CA ALA A 156 -5.71 0.25 -5.09
C ALA A 156 -5.78 1.60 -5.84
N LEU A 157 -6.62 1.66 -6.86
CA LEU A 157 -6.92 2.84 -7.68
C LEU A 157 -8.44 2.99 -7.76
N GLU A 158 -8.91 4.18 -8.15
CA GLU A 158 -10.34 4.45 -8.38
C GLU A 158 -11.20 4.05 -7.15
N ASP A 159 -10.78 4.51 -5.96
CA ASP A 159 -11.41 4.20 -4.66
C ASP A 159 -11.58 2.71 -4.38
N GLY A 160 -10.64 1.89 -4.84
CA GLY A 160 -10.67 0.45 -4.62
C GLY A 160 -11.33 -0.36 -5.71
N GLN A 161 -11.76 0.26 -6.82
CA GLN A 161 -12.37 -0.47 -7.93
C GLN A 161 -11.34 -1.19 -8.79
N VAL A 162 -10.11 -0.65 -8.87
CA VAL A 162 -9.03 -1.24 -9.68
C VAL A 162 -7.82 -1.55 -8.81
N ILE A 163 -7.38 -2.79 -8.82
CA ILE A 163 -6.20 -3.23 -8.07
C ILE A 163 -5.04 -3.46 -9.02
N MET A 164 -3.89 -2.90 -8.68
CA MET A 164 -2.66 -3.15 -9.42
C MET A 164 -1.83 -4.22 -8.71
N PHE A 165 -1.46 -5.27 -9.45
CA PHE A 165 -0.57 -6.33 -9.01
C PHE A 165 0.75 -6.28 -9.75
N LYS A 166 1.81 -6.78 -9.11
CA LYS A 166 3.08 -7.11 -9.76
C LYS A 166 3.42 -8.57 -9.53
N HIS A 167 4.06 -9.17 -10.53
CA HIS A 167 4.54 -10.53 -10.40
C HIS A 167 5.82 -10.57 -9.53
N LYS A 168 5.86 -11.45 -8.54
CA LYS A 168 7.00 -11.60 -7.60
C LYS A 168 8.32 -11.87 -8.35
N ILE A 169 8.29 -12.70 -9.39
CA ILE A 169 9.48 -13.12 -10.14
C ILE A 169 9.76 -12.24 -11.38
N SER A 170 8.71 -11.71 -12.02
CA SER A 170 8.87 -11.07 -13.33
C SER A 170 8.96 -9.56 -13.17
N LYS A 171 10.15 -9.00 -13.41
CA LYS A 171 10.48 -7.58 -13.18
C LYS A 171 9.57 -6.59 -13.94
N HIS A 172 8.94 -7.01 -15.03
CA HIS A 172 8.18 -6.14 -15.93
C HIS A 172 6.72 -6.57 -16.11
N ALA A 173 6.23 -7.54 -15.32
CA ALA A 173 4.86 -8.00 -15.40
C ALA A 173 4.00 -7.33 -14.32
N TYR A 174 3.15 -6.42 -14.78
CA TYR A 174 2.14 -5.74 -13.97
C TYR A 174 0.76 -6.15 -14.46
N TYR A 175 -0.21 -6.15 -13.56
CA TYR A 175 -1.59 -6.49 -13.86
C TYR A 175 -2.50 -5.45 -13.24
N LEU A 176 -3.55 -5.08 -13.96
CA LEU A 176 -4.63 -4.24 -13.47
C LEU A 176 -5.87 -5.12 -13.42
N TYR A 177 -6.49 -5.19 -12.25
CA TYR A 177 -7.70 -5.94 -12.02
C TYR A 177 -8.85 -4.99 -11.73
N ASP A 178 -9.81 -4.92 -12.64
CA ASP A 178 -11.08 -4.24 -12.43
C ASP A 178 -12.01 -5.18 -11.67
N MET A 179 -12.28 -4.87 -10.40
CA MET A 179 -13.09 -5.69 -9.50
C MET A 179 -14.55 -5.71 -9.94
N LYS A 180 -15.07 -4.62 -10.49
CA LYS A 180 -16.47 -4.49 -10.91
C LYS A 180 -16.75 -5.33 -12.16
N ARG A 181 -15.81 -5.35 -13.10
CA ARG A 181 -15.94 -6.09 -14.36
C ARG A 181 -15.34 -7.49 -14.31
N GLY A 182 -14.65 -7.86 -13.23
CA GLY A 182 -13.91 -9.11 -13.14
C GLY A 182 -12.84 -9.23 -14.24
N LYS A 183 -12.23 -8.12 -14.65
CA LYS A 183 -11.30 -8.09 -15.78
C LYS A 183 -9.87 -7.91 -15.32
N LEU A 184 -9.01 -8.87 -15.65
CA LEU A 184 -7.58 -8.79 -15.43
C LEU A 184 -6.87 -8.42 -16.74
N LYS A 185 -6.19 -7.28 -16.75
CA LYS A 185 -5.35 -6.85 -17.87
C LYS A 185 -3.87 -6.93 -17.47
N ARG A 186 -3.08 -7.69 -18.22
CA ARG A 186 -1.62 -7.64 -18.10
C ARG A 186 -1.07 -6.44 -18.89
N SER A 187 -0.31 -5.60 -18.20
CA SER A 187 0.45 -4.52 -18.80
C SER A 187 1.94 -4.88 -18.85
N ASN A 188 2.53 -4.80 -20.04
CA ASN A 188 3.99 -4.90 -20.21
C ASN A 188 4.59 -3.52 -20.06
N VAL A 189 5.01 -3.22 -18.83
CA VAL A 189 5.60 -1.94 -18.50
C VAL A 189 7.08 -1.92 -18.88
N ARG A 190 7.37 -2.09 -20.19
CA ARG A 190 8.71 -1.90 -20.77
C ARG A 190 9.03 -0.42 -21.02
N LYS A 191 8.01 0.46 -21.00
CA LYS A 191 8.14 1.90 -21.29
C LYS A 191 8.50 2.77 -20.08
N ILE A 192 8.53 2.20 -18.87
CA ILE A 192 9.13 2.91 -17.73
C ILE A 192 10.64 2.86 -17.92
N ARG A 193 11.23 4.02 -18.22
CA ARG A 193 12.66 4.17 -18.58
C ARG A 193 13.54 3.40 -17.59
N LYS A 194 14.53 2.65 -18.11
CA LYS A 194 15.63 2.11 -17.31
C LYS A 194 16.23 3.27 -16.49
N GLY A 195 16.04 3.23 -15.17
CA GLY A 195 16.47 4.30 -14.25
C GLY A 195 15.36 4.82 -13.34
N SER A 196 14.10 4.82 -13.81
CA SER A 196 12.95 5.10 -12.94
C SER A 196 12.70 3.91 -12.01
N ARG A 197 13.22 3.96 -10.79
CA ARG A 197 12.72 3.12 -9.70
C ARG A 197 11.31 3.60 -9.42
N PHE A 198 10.31 2.77 -9.70
CA PHE A 198 8.94 3.06 -9.27
C PHE A 198 8.92 2.91 -7.74
N VAL A 199 9.08 4.04 -7.05
CA VAL A 199 8.69 4.11 -5.64
C VAL A 199 7.19 4.31 -5.68
N HIS A 200 6.44 3.21 -5.56
CA HIS A 200 5.04 3.33 -5.23
C HIS A 200 4.98 3.94 -3.82
N TYR A 201 4.85 5.26 -3.74
CA TYR A 201 4.25 5.86 -2.57
C TYR A 201 2.81 5.34 -2.57
N ARG A 202 2.53 4.37 -1.69
CA ARG A 202 1.16 3.94 -1.39
C ARG A 202 0.49 5.13 -0.69
N SER A 203 0.05 6.11 -1.49
CA SER A 203 -0.88 7.25 -1.26
C SER A 203 -0.95 7.99 0.09
N SER A 204 -0.17 7.67 1.12
CA SER A 204 -0.68 7.89 2.47
C SER A 204 0.31 8.54 3.44
N LEU A 205 1.45 9.03 2.94
CA LEU A 205 2.44 9.80 3.70
C LEU A 205 2.84 11.15 3.08
N ILE A 206 2.08 11.67 2.10
CA ILE A 206 2.32 13.03 1.61
C ILE A 206 1.52 14.01 2.48
N CYS A 207 2.22 14.70 3.39
CA CYS A 207 1.72 15.93 3.98
C CYS A 207 2.12 17.10 3.06
N TRP A 208 1.15 17.66 2.33
CA TRP A 208 1.27 19.00 1.76
C TRP A 208 0.70 19.99 2.77
N ARG A 209 1.54 20.89 3.30
CA ARG A 209 1.05 22.09 3.97
C ARG A 209 0.77 23.14 2.90
N ASN A 210 -0.47 23.62 2.84
CA ASN A 210 -0.80 24.81 2.07
C ASN A 210 0.10 25.95 2.56
N GLY A 211 0.89 26.51 1.64
CA GLY A 211 1.46 27.83 1.86
C GLY A 211 0.28 28.78 2.09
N ILE A 212 0.29 29.45 3.23
CA ILE A 212 -0.61 30.55 3.54
C ILE A 212 -0.64 31.45 2.31
N GLU A 213 -1.84 31.70 1.76
CA GLU A 213 -2.05 32.75 0.77
C GLU A 213 -1.47 34.05 1.35
N LYS A 214 -0.31 34.44 0.84
CA LYS A 214 0.02 35.86 0.82
C LYS A 214 -0.62 36.37 -0.45
N GLU A 215 -1.76 37.05 -0.28
CA GLU A 215 -2.25 37.99 -1.27
C GLU A 215 -1.08 38.89 -1.68
N LEU A 216 -0.59 38.72 -2.90
CA LEU A 216 0.20 39.73 -3.58
C LEU A 216 -0.78 40.60 -4.35
N PRO A 217 -0.58 41.93 -4.34
CA PRO A 217 -1.54 42.86 -4.89
C PRO A 217 -1.69 42.63 -6.39
N ALA A 218 -2.93 42.74 -6.86
CA ALA A 218 -3.31 42.58 -8.24
C ALA A 218 -2.43 43.43 -9.17
N ASP A 219 -1.75 42.78 -10.11
CA ASP A 219 -1.29 43.46 -11.31
C ASP A 219 -1.81 42.76 -12.57
N LYS A 220 -2.35 43.60 -13.45
CA LYS A 220 -3.04 43.24 -14.68
C LYS A 220 -1.98 42.87 -15.72
N SER A 221 -2.09 41.71 -16.36
CA SER A 221 -2.20 41.60 -17.83
C SER A 221 -1.81 40.24 -18.40
N ARG A 222 -2.59 39.84 -19.42
CA ARG A 222 -2.31 38.90 -20.54
C ARG A 222 -2.43 37.40 -20.25
N GLY A 223 -3.45 36.82 -20.90
CA GLY A 223 -3.75 35.40 -20.93
C GLY A 223 -2.83 34.57 -21.82
N CYS A 224 -2.77 33.27 -21.54
CA CYS A 224 -3.21 32.21 -22.45
C CYS A 224 -2.97 30.81 -21.84
N SER A 225 -4.00 29.96 -21.99
CA SER A 225 -4.00 28.49 -22.04
C SER A 225 -3.30 27.67 -20.93
N ALA A 226 -4.13 27.04 -20.10
CA ALA A 226 -3.76 25.94 -19.23
C ALA A 226 -3.55 24.64 -20.03
N LEU A 227 -2.41 23.97 -19.79
CA LEU A 227 -2.18 22.55 -20.04
C LEU A 227 -1.89 21.88 -18.68
N PRO A 228 -2.37 20.64 -18.43
CA PRO A 228 -2.09 19.96 -17.17
C PRO A 228 -0.70 19.31 -17.23
N GLU A 229 0.28 19.89 -16.53
CA GLU A 229 1.58 19.27 -16.29
C GLU A 229 1.47 18.26 -15.14
N TYR A 230 1.44 16.97 -15.46
CA TYR A 230 1.80 15.90 -14.53
C TYR A 230 3.24 15.50 -14.78
N SER A 231 4.16 15.94 -13.92
CA SER A 231 5.53 15.39 -13.79
C SER A 231 6.16 15.89 -12.49
N VAL A 232 6.27 15.03 -11.46
CA VAL A 232 7.21 15.28 -10.36
C VAL A 232 8.39 14.32 -10.54
N VAL A 233 9.50 14.92 -10.96
CA VAL A 233 10.85 14.34 -10.92
C VAL A 233 11.42 14.66 -9.54
N CYS A 234 11.78 13.66 -8.74
CA CYS A 234 12.71 13.86 -7.63
C CYS A 234 14.13 13.54 -8.11
N PRO A 235 15.04 14.52 -8.16
CA PRO A 235 16.47 14.25 -8.14
C PRO A 235 16.85 13.85 -6.71
N PHE A 236 17.99 13.18 -6.55
CA PHE A 236 18.55 12.60 -5.32
C PHE A 236 18.13 11.16 -4.99
N CYS A 237 18.81 10.23 -5.69
CA CYS A 237 19.55 9.09 -5.15
C CYS A 237 20.57 8.63 -6.21
#